data_AF-A0A7X3K7A1-F1
#
_entry.id   AF-A0A7X3K7A1-F1
#
_cell.length_a   1.000
_cell.length_b   1.000
_cell.length_c   1.000
_cell.angle_alpha   90.00
_cell.angle_beta   90.00
_cell.angle_gamma   90.00
#
_symmetry.space_group_name_H-M   'P 1'
#
loop_
_entity.id
_entity.type
_entity.pdbx_description
1 polymer ?
#
loop_
_entity_poly.entity_id
_entity_poly.type
_entity_poly.pdbx_seq_one_letter_code
_entity_poly.pdbx_strand_id
1 'polypeptide(L)'
;MADQMVCTEPLARLREIRRLVHENNRSCVPDELIVCQIYMESRFDSCAQPAGSSARGLMQLLKVANRELFRLDNLCKPTSQRCAEAALYAEADAFHASPAFIDEATNIQMGTRYLQALIDRARREKRADPIVEAYMDYRGVRNGIYYRKIRAAAERLERDPDDIGALRAMTA
;
A
#
# COMPACT_ATOMS: atom_id res chain seq x y z
N MET A 1 -28.85 -7.60 -30.70
CA MET A 1 -27.38 -7.62 -30.58
C MET A 1 -27.05 -6.66 -29.44
N ALA A 2 -26.71 -7.21 -28.28
CA ALA A 2 -26.54 -6.43 -27.07
C ALA A 2 -25.14 -5.80 -27.09
N ASP A 3 -25.10 -4.52 -27.43
CA ASP A 3 -23.93 -3.67 -27.25
C ASP A 3 -23.81 -3.42 -25.74
N GLN A 4 -23.09 -4.31 -25.05
CA GLN A 4 -22.71 -4.09 -23.66
C GLN A 4 -21.74 -2.91 -23.65
N MET A 5 -22.27 -1.71 -23.39
CA MET A 5 -21.52 -0.61 -22.79
C MET A 5 -20.93 -1.09 -21.45
N VAL A 6 -19.85 -1.86 -21.51
CA VAL A 6 -19.05 -2.22 -20.36
C VAL A 6 -18.48 -0.91 -19.81
N CYS A 7 -18.82 -0.57 -18.56
CA CYS A 7 -18.32 0.61 -17.86
C CYS A 7 -16.80 0.76 -18.05
N THR A 8 -16.40 1.65 -18.94
CA THR A 8 -15.00 1.85 -19.36
C THR A 8 -14.15 2.50 -18.27
N GLU A 9 -14.77 3.24 -17.35
CA GLU A 9 -14.09 4.01 -16.32
C GLU A 9 -13.44 3.13 -15.22
N PRO A 10 -14.13 2.13 -14.60
CA PRO A 10 -13.48 1.21 -13.67
C PRO A 10 -12.33 0.40 -14.29
N LEU A 11 -12.46 0.02 -15.56
CA LEU A 11 -11.42 -0.75 -16.26
C LEU A 11 -10.21 0.10 -16.60
N ALA A 12 -10.43 1.30 -17.12
CA ALA A 12 -9.36 2.26 -17.37
C ALA A 12 -8.59 2.57 -16.08
N ARG A 13 -9.31 2.77 -14.97
CA ARG A 13 -8.68 3.03 -13.67
C ARG A 13 -7.86 1.84 -13.15
N LEU A 14 -8.36 0.61 -13.31
CA LEU A 14 -7.58 -0.59 -12.98
C LEU A 14 -6.27 -0.65 -13.78
N ARG A 15 -6.33 -0.45 -15.10
CA ARG A 15 -5.14 -0.47 -15.96
C ARG A 15 -4.14 0.63 -15.60
N GLU A 16 -4.62 1.81 -15.28
CA GLU A 16 -3.78 2.91 -14.79
C GLU A 16 -3.08 2.56 -13.48
N ILE A 17 -3.81 2.06 -12.49
CA ILE A 17 -3.24 1.65 -11.20
C ILE A 17 -2.22 0.54 -11.39
N ARG A 18 -2.48 -0.44 -12.25
CA ARG A 18 -1.51 -1.50 -12.56
C ARG A 18 -0.20 -0.92 -13.13
N ARG A 19 -0.28 0.02 -14.07
CA ARG A 19 0.89 0.72 -14.61
C ARG A 19 1.64 1.47 -13.50
N LEU A 20 0.92 2.24 -12.69
CA LEU A 20 1.51 3.00 -11.58
C LEU A 20 2.20 2.08 -10.57
N VAL A 21 1.57 0.96 -10.19
CA VAL A 21 2.16 -0.03 -9.28
C VAL A 21 3.43 -0.61 -9.88
N HIS A 22 3.40 -1.03 -11.14
CA HIS A 22 4.57 -1.60 -11.82
C HIS A 22 5.78 -0.65 -11.80
N GLU A 23 5.55 0.65 -12.02
CA GLU A 23 6.61 1.66 -12.02
C GLU A 23 7.11 2.05 -10.63
N ASN A 24 6.28 1.86 -9.58
CA ASN A 24 6.48 2.48 -8.27
C ASN A 24 6.54 1.51 -7.10
N ASN A 25 6.34 0.21 -7.31
CA ASN A 25 6.46 -0.80 -6.26
C ASN A 25 7.91 -0.89 -5.77
N ARG A 26 8.12 -0.65 -4.48
CA ARG A 26 9.42 -0.70 -3.79
C ARG A 26 9.51 -1.86 -2.81
N SER A 27 8.71 -2.90 -3.02
CA SER A 27 8.71 -4.13 -2.24
C SER A 27 9.01 -5.34 -3.10
N CYS A 28 9.28 -6.48 -2.47
CA CYS A 28 9.41 -7.76 -3.14
C CYS A 28 8.05 -8.45 -3.41
N VAL A 29 6.94 -7.76 -3.17
CA VAL A 29 5.59 -8.30 -3.32
C VAL A 29 5.13 -8.13 -4.78
N PRO A 30 4.46 -9.15 -5.38
CA PRO A 30 3.93 -9.04 -6.74
C PRO A 30 2.97 -7.86 -6.93
N ASP A 31 3.00 -7.26 -8.11
CA ASP A 31 2.22 -6.06 -8.44
C ASP A 31 0.72 -6.29 -8.29
N GLU A 32 0.21 -7.45 -8.70
CA GLU A 32 -1.21 -7.82 -8.59
C GLU A 32 -1.68 -7.79 -7.14
N LEU A 33 -0.84 -8.21 -6.19
CA LEU A 33 -1.16 -8.17 -4.77
C LEU A 33 -1.22 -6.74 -4.25
N ILE A 34 -0.30 -5.87 -4.70
CA ILE A 34 -0.31 -4.44 -4.36
C ILE A 34 -1.54 -3.74 -4.95
N VAL A 35 -1.93 -4.07 -6.19
CA VAL A 35 -3.16 -3.56 -6.82
C VAL A 35 -4.39 -3.96 -6.00
N CYS A 36 -4.50 -5.22 -5.58
CA CYS A 36 -5.58 -5.68 -4.72
C CYS A 36 -5.57 -4.99 -3.35
N GLN A 37 -4.39 -4.79 -2.74
CA GLN A 37 -4.25 -4.01 -1.51
C GLN A 37 -4.78 -2.58 -1.69
N ILE A 38 -4.37 -1.86 -2.73
CA ILE A 38 -4.86 -0.49 -2.99
C ILE A 38 -6.38 -0.49 -3.11
N TYR A 39 -6.97 -1.44 -3.83
CA TYR A 39 -8.43 -1.51 -3.95
C TYR A 39 -9.11 -1.74 -2.60
N MET A 40 -8.58 -2.65 -1.78
CA MET A 40 -9.10 -2.94 -0.44
C MET A 40 -8.95 -1.78 0.54
N GLU A 41 -7.95 -0.94 0.36
CA GLU A 41 -7.68 0.22 1.20
C GLU A 41 -8.52 1.43 0.77
N SER A 42 -8.47 1.80 -0.51
CA SER A 42 -8.99 3.08 -1.01
C SER A 42 -9.97 2.96 -2.18
N ARG A 43 -10.18 1.76 -2.73
CA ARG A 43 -10.99 1.55 -3.95
C ARG A 43 -10.46 2.39 -5.12
N PHE A 44 -9.14 2.56 -5.18
CA PHE A 44 -8.42 3.40 -6.14
C PHE A 44 -8.67 4.92 -6.01
N ASP A 45 -9.20 5.39 -4.88
CA ASP A 45 -9.38 6.81 -4.58
C ASP A 45 -8.23 7.35 -3.73
N SER A 46 -7.35 8.15 -4.33
CA SER A 46 -6.21 8.79 -3.65
C SER A 46 -6.65 9.80 -2.57
N CYS A 47 -7.89 10.28 -2.63
CA CYS A 47 -8.48 11.19 -1.65
C CYS A 47 -9.30 10.47 -0.57
N ALA A 48 -9.35 9.13 -0.57
CA ALA A 48 -10.08 8.36 0.43
C ALA A 48 -9.63 8.72 1.86
N GLN A 49 -10.59 9.11 2.71
CA GLN A 49 -10.37 9.53 4.09
C GLN A 49 -11.30 8.79 5.05
N PRO A 50 -10.84 7.68 5.66
CA PRO A 50 -11.62 6.98 6.66
C PRO A 50 -11.77 7.81 7.94
N ALA A 51 -13.01 7.95 8.42
CA ALA A 51 -13.31 8.70 9.63
C ALA A 51 -12.53 8.15 10.84
N GLY A 52 -11.93 9.04 11.63
CA GLY A 52 -11.17 8.67 12.83
C GLY A 52 -9.80 8.03 12.58
N SER A 53 -9.32 8.01 11.33
CA SER A 53 -8.01 7.46 10.96
C SER A 53 -7.10 8.53 10.37
N SER A 54 -5.78 8.35 10.53
CA SER A 54 -4.77 9.17 9.84
C SER A 54 -4.34 8.57 8.50
N ALA A 55 -4.99 7.51 8.04
CA ALA A 55 -4.67 6.87 6.78
C ALA A 55 -4.98 7.79 5.59
N ARG A 56 -4.06 7.88 4.62
CA ARG A 56 -4.21 8.74 3.43
C ARG A 56 -3.60 8.10 2.19
N GLY A 57 -4.14 8.50 1.03
CA GLY A 57 -3.65 8.06 -0.28
C GLY A 57 -4.12 6.67 -0.68
N LEU A 58 -3.69 6.21 -1.85
CA LEU A 58 -4.05 4.92 -2.43
C LEU A 58 -3.80 3.73 -1.48
N MET A 59 -2.66 3.71 -0.81
CA MET A 59 -2.25 2.65 0.11
C MET A 59 -2.68 2.90 1.57
N GLN A 60 -3.45 3.96 1.83
CA GLN A 60 -3.99 4.31 3.15
C GLN A 60 -2.92 4.30 4.26
N LEU A 61 -1.76 4.89 3.96
CA LEU A 61 -0.62 4.86 4.88
C LEU A 61 -0.86 5.80 6.07
N LEU A 62 -0.70 5.25 7.28
CA LEU A 62 -0.86 5.97 8.53
C LEU A 62 0.28 6.95 8.78
N LYS A 63 0.00 8.02 9.53
CA LYS A 63 1.02 8.98 9.99
C LYS A 63 2.19 8.29 10.72
N VAL A 64 1.89 7.34 11.59
CA VAL A 64 2.92 6.57 12.34
C VAL A 64 3.79 5.71 11.44
N ALA A 65 3.25 5.17 10.35
CA ALA A 65 4.01 4.40 9.39
C ALA A 65 4.93 5.31 8.55
N ASN A 66 4.47 6.51 8.20
CA ASN A 66 5.31 7.51 7.55
C ASN A 66 6.49 7.96 8.46
N ARG A 67 6.24 8.18 9.75
CA ARG A 67 7.30 8.47 10.73
C ARG A 67 8.36 7.37 10.80
N GLU A 68 7.94 6.12 10.74
CA GLU A 68 8.86 4.98 10.73
C GLU A 68 9.78 5.00 9.50
N LEU A 69 9.27 5.34 8.32
CA LEU A 69 10.11 5.47 7.12
C LEU A 69 11.18 6.57 7.30
N PHE A 70 10.80 7.72 7.84
CA PHE A 70 11.75 8.80 8.14
C PHE A 70 12.79 8.38 9.19
N ARG A 71 12.38 7.61 10.20
CA ARG A 71 13.28 7.05 11.21
C ARG A 71 14.28 6.07 10.58
N LEU A 72 13.82 5.18 9.70
CA LEU A 72 14.67 4.23 8.97
C LEU A 72 15.67 4.94 8.05
N ASP A 73 15.22 5.93 7.29
CA ASP A 73 16.09 6.74 6.42
C ASP A 73 17.15 7.50 7.24
N ASN A 74 16.79 7.97 8.44
CA ASN A 74 17.75 8.57 9.37
C ASN A 74 18.77 7.55 9.91
N LEU A 75 18.37 6.32 10.20
CA LEU A 75 19.29 5.28 10.70
C LEU A 75 20.32 4.85 9.66
N CYS A 76 20.00 4.93 8.38
CA CYS A 76 20.93 4.69 7.28
C CYS A 76 22.03 5.75 7.17
N LYS A 77 21.86 6.93 7.79
CA LYS A 77 22.87 8.00 7.81
C LYS A 77 23.98 7.71 8.85
N PRO A 78 25.20 8.22 8.63
CA PRO A 78 26.24 8.23 9.65
C PRO A 78 25.75 8.91 10.94
N THR A 79 26.18 8.44 12.12
CA THR A 79 25.71 8.95 13.42
C THR A 79 25.81 10.48 13.56
N SER A 80 26.84 11.09 12.99
CA SER A 80 27.06 12.55 12.99
C SER A 80 26.06 13.34 12.13
N GLN A 81 25.33 12.68 11.24
CA GLN A 81 24.33 13.28 10.33
C GLN A 81 22.90 12.89 10.72
N ARG A 82 22.72 12.16 11.82
CA ARG A 82 21.40 11.76 12.30
C ARG A 82 20.72 12.93 13.01
N CYS A 83 19.44 13.13 12.72
CA CYS A 83 18.60 14.09 13.42
C CYS A 83 17.92 13.44 14.63
N ALA A 84 17.54 14.26 15.61
CA ALA A 84 16.69 13.84 16.71
C ALA A 84 15.29 13.44 16.20
N GLU A 85 14.69 12.42 16.81
CA GLU A 85 13.39 11.88 16.37
C GLU A 85 12.28 12.93 16.37
N ALA A 86 12.28 13.88 17.32
CA ALA A 86 11.28 14.94 17.36
C ALA A 86 11.26 15.80 16.08
N ALA A 87 12.44 16.15 15.55
CA ALA A 87 12.55 16.92 14.31
C ALA A 87 12.12 16.07 13.09
N LEU A 88 12.53 14.81 13.05
CA LEU A 88 12.15 13.87 11.97
C LEU A 88 10.64 13.65 11.92
N TYR A 89 10.00 13.49 13.08
CA TYR A 89 8.55 13.25 13.14
C TYR A 89 7.76 14.51 12.80
N ALA A 90 8.26 15.70 13.11
CA ALA A 90 7.65 16.94 12.65
C ALA A 90 7.69 17.05 11.12
N GLU A 91 8.84 16.73 10.50
CA GLU A 91 9.00 16.70 9.05
C GLU A 91 8.11 15.63 8.39
N ALA A 92 8.11 14.42 8.94
CA ALA A 92 7.28 13.31 8.46
C ALA A 92 5.78 13.67 8.56
N ASP A 93 5.35 14.30 9.65
CA ASP A 93 3.96 14.73 9.80
C ASP A 93 3.57 15.81 8.81
N ALA A 94 4.45 16.79 8.58
CA ALA A 94 4.23 17.84 7.60
C ALA A 94 4.14 17.28 6.18
N PHE A 95 5.03 16.34 5.83
CA PHE A 95 4.97 15.64 4.55
C PHE A 95 3.67 14.84 4.42
N HIS A 96 3.31 14.04 5.42
CA HIS A 96 2.07 13.25 5.44
C HIS A 96 0.82 14.13 5.27
N ALA A 97 0.83 15.35 5.83
CA ALA A 97 -0.24 16.33 5.69
C ALA A 97 -0.29 16.99 4.30
N SER A 98 0.81 17.00 3.55
CA SER A 98 0.93 17.71 2.27
C SER A 98 0.14 17.06 1.12
N PRO A 99 -0.18 17.82 0.05
CA PRO A 99 -0.73 17.26 -1.18
C PRO A 99 0.20 16.26 -1.87
N ALA A 100 1.53 16.43 -1.73
CA ALA A 100 2.51 15.54 -2.33
C ALA A 100 2.42 14.10 -1.77
N PHE A 101 1.90 13.92 -0.56
CA PHE A 101 1.75 12.59 0.03
C PHE A 101 0.67 11.73 -0.64
N ILE A 102 -0.35 12.37 -1.21
CA ILE A 102 -1.45 11.70 -1.89
C ILE A 102 -1.26 11.63 -3.41
N ASP A 103 -0.16 12.18 -3.93
CA ASP A 103 0.30 11.84 -5.28
C ASP A 103 0.45 10.32 -5.38
N GLU A 104 -0.11 9.75 -6.44
CA GLU A 104 -0.36 8.31 -6.51
C GLU A 104 0.94 7.51 -6.57
N ALA A 105 1.89 7.96 -7.39
CA ALA A 105 3.22 7.36 -7.48
C ALA A 105 3.94 7.45 -6.13
N THR A 106 3.95 8.63 -5.51
CA THR A 106 4.55 8.86 -4.20
C THR A 106 3.93 7.97 -3.12
N ASN A 107 2.61 7.87 -3.07
CA ASN A 107 1.91 7.08 -2.07
C ASN A 107 2.15 5.58 -2.25
N ILE A 108 2.21 5.10 -3.49
CA ILE A 108 2.57 3.70 -3.81
C ILE A 108 4.01 3.42 -3.35
N GLN A 109 4.96 4.30 -3.66
CA GLN A 109 6.34 4.14 -3.22
C GLN A 109 6.43 4.10 -1.69
N MET A 110 5.80 5.03 -0.99
CA MET A 110 5.84 5.07 0.48
C MET A 110 5.17 3.85 1.11
N GLY A 111 3.99 3.46 0.63
CA GLY A 111 3.28 2.30 1.15
C GLY A 111 4.03 0.98 0.92
N THR A 112 4.58 0.77 -0.26
CA THR A 112 5.36 -0.45 -0.57
C THR A 112 6.72 -0.46 0.11
N ARG A 113 7.41 0.68 0.28
CA ARG A 113 8.62 0.79 1.12
C ARG A 113 8.32 0.40 2.56
N TYR A 114 7.20 0.87 3.12
CA TYR A 114 6.81 0.52 4.49
C TYR A 114 6.50 -0.97 4.62
N LEU A 115 5.74 -1.53 3.66
CA LEU A 115 5.47 -2.96 3.61
C LEU A 115 6.77 -3.78 3.54
N GLN A 116 7.75 -3.36 2.73
CA GLN A 116 9.05 -4.02 2.65
C GLN A 116 9.80 -3.98 3.99
N ALA A 117 9.78 -2.85 4.69
CA ALA A 117 10.40 -2.73 6.01
C ALA A 117 9.79 -3.69 7.04
N LEU A 118 8.47 -3.91 6.98
CA LEU A 118 7.77 -4.90 7.80
C LEU A 118 8.17 -6.34 7.43
N ILE A 119 8.27 -6.65 6.14
CA ILE A 119 8.74 -7.96 5.66
C ILE A 119 10.15 -8.24 6.15
N ASP A 120 11.05 -7.27 6.04
CA ASP A 120 12.44 -7.41 6.47
C ASP A 120 12.54 -7.57 7.99
N ARG A 121 11.69 -6.88 8.76
CA ARG A 121 11.57 -7.10 10.21
C ARG A 121 11.13 -8.53 10.51
N ALA A 122 10.06 -9.00 9.88
CA ALA A 122 9.53 -10.34 10.09
C ALA A 122 10.57 -11.42 9.71
N ARG A 123 11.35 -11.21 8.64
CA ARG A 123 12.48 -12.07 8.26
C ARG A 123 13.58 -12.10 9.33
N ARG A 124 14.01 -10.93 9.84
CA ARG A 124 15.02 -10.85 10.91
C ARG A 124 14.56 -11.56 12.19
N GLU A 125 13.27 -11.45 12.49
CA GLU A 125 12.63 -12.14 13.62
C GLU A 125 12.34 -13.63 13.36
N LYS A 126 12.70 -14.15 12.17
CA LYS A 126 12.48 -15.54 11.76
C LYS A 126 11.01 -15.98 11.90
N ARG A 127 10.08 -15.07 11.58
CA ARG A 127 8.66 -15.39 11.53
C ARG A 127 8.39 -16.40 10.41
N ALA A 128 7.41 -17.28 10.62
CA ALA A 128 7.14 -18.41 9.72
C ALA A 128 6.75 -17.97 8.29
N ASP A 129 5.90 -16.95 8.17
CA ASP A 129 5.52 -16.35 6.88
C ASP A 129 5.70 -14.83 6.94
N PRO A 130 6.88 -14.30 6.55
CA PRO A 130 7.18 -12.88 6.66
C PRO A 130 6.24 -11.96 5.88
N ILE A 131 5.65 -12.44 4.77
CA ILE A 131 4.74 -11.63 3.95
C ILE A 131 3.39 -11.52 4.65
N VAL A 132 2.81 -12.63 5.09
CA VAL A 132 1.53 -12.62 5.81
C VAL A 132 1.63 -11.80 7.10
N GLU A 133 2.73 -11.96 7.84
CA GLU A 133 3.02 -11.21 9.06
C GLU A 133 3.11 -9.71 8.80
N ALA A 134 3.82 -9.31 7.74
CA ALA A 134 3.91 -7.92 7.34
C ALA A 134 2.54 -7.32 6.98
N TYR A 135 1.67 -8.07 6.30
CA TYR A 135 0.32 -7.60 6.01
C TYR A 135 -0.57 -7.45 7.25
N MET A 136 -0.43 -8.35 8.23
CA MET A 136 -1.13 -8.22 9.50
C MET A 136 -0.67 -6.98 10.29
N ASP A 137 0.64 -6.72 10.27
CA ASP A 137 1.23 -5.53 10.92
C ASP A 137 0.86 -4.24 10.17
N TYR A 138 0.91 -4.25 8.84
CA TYR A 138 0.50 -3.12 7.99
C TYR A 138 -0.94 -2.71 8.29
N ARG A 139 -1.83 -3.70 8.37
CA ARG A 139 -3.26 -3.48 8.62
C ARG A 139 -3.58 -3.16 10.09
N GLY A 140 -2.73 -3.59 11.02
CA GLY A 140 -2.98 -3.58 12.45
C GLY A 140 -3.99 -4.64 12.92
N VAL A 141 -4.27 -5.66 12.10
CA VAL A 141 -5.27 -6.71 12.39
C VAL A 141 -4.65 -8.09 12.15
N ARG A 142 -4.51 -8.88 13.21
CA ARG A 142 -3.77 -10.15 13.22
C ARG A 142 -4.65 -11.39 13.04
N ASN A 143 -5.56 -11.38 12.06
CA ASN A 143 -6.47 -12.51 11.77
C ASN A 143 -6.26 -13.14 10.38
N GLY A 144 -5.35 -12.60 9.56
CA GLY A 144 -5.02 -13.10 8.22
C GLY A 144 -6.15 -13.03 7.17
N ILE A 145 -7.34 -12.55 7.51
CA ILE A 145 -8.49 -12.47 6.58
C ILE A 145 -8.17 -11.52 5.43
N TYR A 146 -7.57 -10.37 5.75
CA TYR A 146 -7.17 -9.36 4.78
C TYR A 146 -6.27 -9.96 3.68
N TYR A 147 -5.16 -10.59 4.09
CA TYR A 147 -4.19 -11.17 3.17
C TYR A 147 -4.82 -12.27 2.30
N ARG A 148 -5.64 -13.14 2.89
CA ARG A 148 -6.33 -14.21 2.14
C ARG A 148 -7.23 -13.64 1.03
N LYS A 149 -7.97 -12.56 1.32
CA LYS A 149 -8.84 -11.90 0.33
C LYS A 149 -8.03 -11.33 -0.85
N ILE A 150 -7.00 -10.54 -0.55
CA ILE A 150 -6.17 -9.93 -1.62
C ILE A 150 -5.39 -10.95 -2.43
N ARG A 151 -4.92 -12.04 -1.79
CA ARG A 151 -4.22 -13.11 -2.50
C ARG A 151 -5.12 -13.83 -3.49
N ALA A 152 -6.33 -14.19 -3.07
CA ALA A 152 -7.29 -14.86 -3.95
C ALA A 152 -7.69 -13.98 -5.16
N ALA A 153 -7.79 -12.66 -4.97
CA ALA A 153 -8.04 -11.73 -6.07
C ALA A 153 -6.81 -11.53 -6.96
N ALA A 154 -5.61 -11.46 -6.39
CA ALA A 154 -4.37 -11.33 -7.15
C ALA A 154 -4.14 -12.53 -8.09
N GLU A 155 -4.42 -13.76 -7.62
CA GLU A 155 -4.37 -14.97 -8.47
C GLU A 155 -5.36 -14.93 -9.65
N ARG A 156 -6.44 -14.16 -9.54
CA ARG A 156 -7.37 -13.93 -10.67
C ARG A 156 -6.83 -12.86 -11.61
N LEU A 157 -6.31 -11.75 -11.08
CA LEU A 157 -5.69 -10.69 -11.89
C LEU A 157 -4.45 -11.15 -12.64
N GLU A 158 -3.69 -12.11 -12.11
CA GLU A 158 -2.56 -12.71 -12.81
C GLU A 158 -3.01 -13.47 -14.08
N ARG A 159 -4.20 -14.11 -14.04
CA ARG A 159 -4.76 -14.86 -15.18
C ARG A 159 -5.53 -13.97 -16.15
N ASP A 160 -6.29 -13.02 -15.60
CA ASP A 160 -7.06 -12.03 -16.34
C ASP A 160 -6.83 -10.64 -15.72
N PRO A 161 -5.89 -9.86 -16.27
CA PRO A 161 -5.52 -8.59 -15.68
C PRO A 161 -6.58 -7.49 -15.73
N ASP A 162 -7.70 -7.74 -16.43
CA ASP A 162 -8.85 -6.86 -16.54
C ASP A 162 -10.05 -7.36 -15.69
N ASP A 163 -9.87 -8.39 -14.84
CA ASP A 163 -10.91 -8.97 -13.98
C ASP A 163 -11.26 -8.04 -12.79
N ILE A 164 -12.06 -7.01 -13.08
CA ILE A 164 -12.64 -6.11 -12.05
C ILE A 164 -13.54 -6.90 -11.09
N GLY A 165 -14.11 -8.02 -11.54
CA GLY A 165 -14.91 -8.90 -10.69
C GLY A 165 -14.12 -9.45 -9.51
N ALA A 166 -12.82 -9.74 -9.70
CA ALA A 166 -11.92 -10.15 -8.63
C ALA A 166 -11.83 -9.10 -7.51
N LEU A 167 -11.72 -7.82 -7.90
CA LEU A 167 -11.62 -6.72 -6.96
C LEU A 167 -12.90 -6.53 -6.16
N ARG A 168 -14.05 -6.50 -6.85
CA ARG A 168 -15.37 -6.31 -6.22
C ARG A 168 -15.72 -7.44 -5.24
N ALA A 169 -15.31 -8.67 -5.56
CA ALA A 169 -15.56 -9.83 -4.70
C ALA A 169 -14.84 -9.76 -3.35
N MET A 170 -13.74 -9.00 -3.22
CA MET A 170 -13.05 -8.85 -1.92
C MET A 170 -13.84 -8.03 -0.91
N THR A 171 -14.64 -7.08 -1.41
CA THR A 171 -15.38 -6.09 -0.61
C THR A 171 -16.86 -6.42 -0.42
N ALA A 172 -17.37 -7.41 -1.15
CA ALA A 172 -18.67 -8.02 -0.89
C ALA A 172 -18.67 -8.78 0.44
#